data_AF-A0A3P9KBG3-F1
#
_entry.id   AF-A0A3P9KBG3-F1
#
_cell.length_a   1.000
_cell.length_b   1.000
_cell.length_c   1.000
_cell.angle_alpha   90.00
_cell.angle_beta   90.00
_cell.angle_gamma   90.00
#
_symmetry.space_group_name_H-M   'P 1'
#
loop_
_entity.id
_entity.type
_entity.pdbx_description
1 polymer ?
#
loop_
_entity_poly.entity_id
_entity_poly.type
_entity_poly.pdbx_seq_one_letter_code
_entity_poly.pdbx_strand_id
1 'polypeptide(L)'
;MSTFRLQQLKGHISPENKITTMAGLESPLTTHVLNVAMGVPATNVTLRLYRQDPSSKTWQLLTTGITNADGRYPGLITKELFTAGVYKLHFETAQYWASLGDTSFYPYVEIVFTINDPGQKYHVPLLLSRFSYSTYRGS
;
A
#
# COMPACT_ATOMS: atom_id res chain seq x y z
N MET A 1 -0.71 -20.11 48.91
CA MET A 1 0.07 -20.00 47.65
C MET A 1 1.02 -18.83 47.79
N SER A 2 2.33 -19.08 47.77
CA SER A 2 3.39 -18.13 48.15
C SER A 2 3.47 -16.93 47.20
N THR A 3 3.58 -15.73 47.79
CA THR A 3 3.79 -14.42 47.15
C THR A 3 5.00 -14.39 46.20
N PHE A 4 5.93 -15.33 46.32
CA PHE A 4 7.06 -15.51 45.42
C PHE A 4 6.67 -15.85 43.97
N ARG A 5 5.54 -16.54 43.74
CA ARG A 5 5.12 -16.91 42.37
C ARG A 5 4.47 -15.75 41.60
N LEU A 6 3.99 -14.72 42.31
CA LEU A 6 3.41 -13.50 41.72
C LEU A 6 4.47 -12.46 41.32
N GLN A 7 5.67 -12.49 41.93
CA GLN A 7 6.78 -11.61 41.53
C GLN A 7 7.51 -12.11 40.27
N GLN A 8 7.61 -13.42 40.04
CA GLN A 8 8.23 -13.99 38.83
C GLN A 8 7.41 -13.77 37.54
N LEU A 9 6.10 -13.51 37.64
CA LEU A 9 5.24 -13.21 36.48
C LEU A 9 5.22 -11.72 36.11
N LYS A 10 5.63 -10.82 37.01
CA LYS A 10 5.74 -9.38 36.72
C LYS A 10 7.01 -9.01 35.94
N GLY A 11 8.05 -9.85 36.00
CA GLY A 11 9.31 -9.63 35.26
C GLY A 11 9.23 -9.89 33.75
N HIS A 12 8.14 -10.51 33.26
CA HIS A 12 7.92 -10.75 31.82
C HIS A 12 6.96 -9.74 31.17
N ILE A 13 6.44 -8.79 31.95
CA ILE A 13 5.56 -7.73 31.46
C ILE A 13 6.18 -6.39 31.88
N SER A 14 7.29 -6.06 31.24
CA SER A 14 7.82 -4.69 31.20
C SER A 14 8.34 -4.43 29.79
N PRO A 15 7.93 -3.33 29.14
CA PRO A 15 8.31 -3.04 27.77
C PRO A 15 9.70 -2.41 27.74
N GLU A 16 10.74 -3.24 27.90
CA GLU A 16 12.10 -2.86 27.53
C GLU A 16 12.48 -3.54 26.22
N ASN A 17 11.86 -3.03 25.16
CA ASN A 17 12.55 -2.91 23.90
C ASN A 17 12.11 -1.58 23.30
N LYS A 18 12.81 -0.51 23.69
CA LYS A 18 12.91 0.67 22.84
C LYS A 18 13.70 0.23 21.60
N ILE A 19 13.04 -0.53 20.72
CA ILE A 19 13.28 -0.37 19.31
C ILE A 19 12.94 1.10 19.10
N THR A 20 13.97 1.91 18.83
CA THR A 20 13.78 3.20 18.19
C THR A 20 13.18 2.88 16.83
N THR A 21 11.88 2.57 16.80
CA THR A 21 11.06 2.87 15.66
C THR A 21 11.19 4.37 15.56
N MET A 22 12.08 4.81 14.66
CA MET A 22 11.76 5.97 13.85
C MET A 22 10.28 5.79 13.54
N ALA A 23 9.41 6.60 14.14
CA ALA A 23 8.01 6.63 13.76
C ALA A 23 8.04 7.08 12.31
N GLY A 24 8.21 6.11 11.40
CA GLY A 24 8.27 6.33 9.97
C GLY A 24 6.91 6.90 9.66
N LEU A 25 6.88 8.21 9.41
CA LEU A 25 5.67 8.98 9.21
C LEU A 25 4.74 8.17 8.30
N GLU A 26 3.62 7.69 8.85
CA GLU A 26 2.70 6.87 8.07
C GLU A 26 2.27 7.64 6.82
N SER A 27 2.37 6.98 5.68
CA SER A 27 1.97 7.58 4.41
C SER A 27 0.48 7.92 4.44
N PRO A 28 0.07 9.13 4.05
CA PRO A 28 -1.34 9.51 3.97
C PRO A 28 -2.08 8.78 2.84
N LEU A 29 -1.33 8.20 1.88
CA LEU A 29 -1.85 7.36 0.81
C LEU A 29 -1.36 5.93 0.99
N THR A 30 -2.29 4.98 0.98
CA THR A 30 -1.97 3.56 1.12
C THR A 30 -2.64 2.74 0.04
N THR A 31 -2.07 1.57 -0.25
CA THR A 31 -2.65 0.59 -1.18
C THR A 31 -2.55 -0.82 -0.60
N HIS A 32 -3.37 -1.71 -1.12
CA HIS A 32 -3.36 -3.14 -0.84
C HIS A 32 -3.82 -3.87 -2.10
N VAL A 33 -2.98 -4.76 -2.61
CA VAL A 33 -3.27 -5.56 -3.79
C VAL A 33 -3.63 -6.96 -3.36
N LEU A 34 -4.82 -7.42 -3.75
CA LEU A 34 -5.37 -8.72 -3.40
C LEU A 34 -5.59 -9.53 -4.67
N ASN A 35 -5.06 -10.75 -4.70
CA ASN A 35 -5.42 -11.74 -5.71
C ASN A 35 -6.69 -12.46 -5.26
N VAL A 36 -7.83 -12.01 -5.79
CA VAL A 36 -9.14 -12.55 -5.39
C VAL A 36 -9.45 -13.90 -6.04
N ALA A 37 -8.72 -14.31 -7.08
CA ALA A 37 -8.88 -15.63 -7.68
C ALA A 37 -8.33 -16.75 -6.78
N MET A 38 -7.31 -16.42 -5.96
CA MET A 38 -6.69 -17.35 -5.02
C MET A 38 -6.99 -17.04 -3.54
N GLY A 39 -7.60 -15.89 -3.25
CA GLY A 39 -7.89 -15.46 -1.88
C GLY A 39 -6.66 -15.09 -1.06
N VAL A 40 -5.61 -14.56 -1.71
CA VAL A 40 -4.33 -14.22 -1.06
C VAL A 40 -3.86 -12.81 -1.41
N PRO A 41 -3.00 -12.19 -0.60
CA PRO A 41 -2.32 -10.95 -1.00
C PRO A 41 -1.50 -11.15 -2.28
N ALA A 42 -1.51 -10.14 -3.16
CA ALA A 42 -0.68 -10.14 -4.35
C ALA A 42 0.70 -9.59 -4.02
N THR A 43 1.60 -10.48 -3.64
CA THR A 43 3.01 -10.19 -3.35
C THR A 43 3.79 -9.91 -4.64
N ASN A 44 4.82 -9.07 -4.55
CA ASN A 44 5.74 -8.74 -5.64
C ASN A 44 5.11 -8.06 -6.87
N VAL A 45 4.01 -7.33 -6.69
CA VAL A 45 3.41 -6.49 -7.72
C VAL A 45 4.21 -5.19 -7.80
N THR A 46 4.80 -4.91 -8.97
CA THR A 46 5.44 -3.61 -9.23
C THR A 46 4.36 -2.55 -9.36
N LEU A 47 4.56 -1.42 -8.69
CA LEU A 47 3.67 -0.28 -8.74
C LEU A 47 4.41 1.05 -8.86
N ARG A 48 3.72 2.07 -9.37
CA ARG A 48 4.22 3.43 -9.48
C ARG A 48 3.14 4.44 -9.10
N LEU A 49 3.50 5.45 -8.33
CA LEU A 49 2.65 6.59 -8.00
C LEU A 49 3.06 7.79 -8.84
N TYR A 50 2.07 8.42 -9.47
CA TYR A 50 2.24 9.67 -10.21
C TYR A 50 1.31 10.74 -9.66
N ARG A 51 1.68 12.00 -9.91
CA ARG A 51 0.81 13.16 -9.79
C ARG A 51 0.71 13.87 -11.13
N GLN A 52 -0.48 14.34 -11.47
CA GLN A 52 -0.68 15.14 -12.68
C GLN A 52 -0.29 16.59 -12.40
N ASP A 53 0.53 17.16 -13.28
CA ASP A 53 0.78 18.60 -13.28
C ASP A 53 -0.50 19.34 -13.70
N PRO A 54 -0.98 20.31 -12.90
CA PRO A 54 -2.29 20.94 -13.13
C PRO A 54 -2.33 21.77 -14.42
N SER A 55 -1.20 22.29 -14.87
CA SER A 55 -1.09 23.18 -16.04
C SER A 55 -0.88 22.41 -17.34
N SER A 56 0.17 21.59 -17.38
CA SER A 56 0.59 20.82 -18.56
C SER A 56 -0.15 19.50 -18.75
N LYS A 57 -0.88 19.03 -17.72
CA LYS A 57 -1.56 17.72 -17.67
C LYS A 57 -0.62 16.51 -17.79
N THR A 58 0.69 16.73 -17.69
CA THR A 58 1.70 15.66 -17.72
C THR A 58 1.73 14.90 -16.39
N TRP A 59 2.12 13.62 -16.45
CA TRP A 59 2.26 12.78 -15.25
C TRP A 59 3.70 12.81 -14.74
N GLN A 60 3.88 13.26 -13.50
CA GLN A 60 5.17 13.25 -12.81
C GLN A 60 5.26 12.04 -11.90
N LEU A 61 6.30 11.22 -12.06
CA LEU A 61 6.55 10.06 -11.21
C LEU A 61 6.99 10.54 -9.82
N LEU A 62 6.30 10.05 -8.78
CA LEU A 62 6.64 10.35 -7.39
C LEU A 62 7.36 9.18 -6.71
N THR A 63 6.91 7.95 -6.97
CA THR A 63 7.44 6.76 -6.27
C THR A 63 7.29 5.52 -7.14
N THR A 64 8.26 4.61 -7.05
CA THR A 64 8.21 3.25 -7.59
C THR A 64 8.39 2.27 -6.44
N GLY A 65 7.60 1.20 -6.43
CA GLY A 65 7.59 0.23 -5.33
C GLY A 65 7.21 -1.17 -5.79
N ILE A 66 7.34 -2.13 -4.87
CA ILE A 66 6.96 -3.53 -5.05
C ILE A 66 6.19 -3.96 -3.80
N THR A 67 5.01 -4.56 -3.96
CA THR A 67 4.21 -5.01 -2.81
C THR A 67 4.94 -6.08 -1.99
N ASN A 68 4.84 -5.96 -0.67
CA ASN A 68 5.38 -6.89 0.30
C ASN A 68 4.52 -8.18 0.40
N ALA A 69 4.86 -9.07 1.34
CA ALA A 69 4.16 -10.34 1.56
C ALA A 69 2.68 -10.20 1.96
N ASP A 70 2.25 -9.02 2.42
CA ASP A 70 0.85 -8.67 2.71
C ASP A 70 0.21 -7.87 1.56
N GLY A 71 0.80 -7.90 0.35
CA GLY A 71 0.25 -7.19 -0.81
C GLY A 71 0.25 -5.66 -0.69
N ARG A 72 1.01 -5.08 0.23
CA ARG A 72 1.06 -3.64 0.52
C ARG A 72 2.40 -3.03 0.14
N TYR A 73 2.41 -1.73 -0.10
CA TYR A 73 3.65 -0.95 -0.18
C TYR A 73 3.59 0.21 0.81
N PRO A 74 4.30 0.14 1.94
CA PRO A 74 4.36 1.25 2.89
C PRO A 74 5.17 2.42 2.31
N GLY A 75 4.83 3.65 2.71
CA GLY A 75 5.63 4.83 2.33
C GLY A 75 5.43 5.30 0.87
N LEU A 76 4.24 5.15 0.29
CA LEU A 76 3.93 5.60 -1.07
C LEU A 76 4.23 7.08 -1.32
N ILE A 77 4.03 7.92 -0.31
CA ILE A 77 4.29 9.36 -0.35
C ILE A 77 4.44 9.89 1.08
N THR A 78 5.24 10.94 1.28
CA THR A 78 5.31 11.63 2.57
C THR A 78 4.15 12.62 2.73
N LYS A 79 3.86 13.06 3.96
CA LYS A 79 2.79 14.05 4.20
C LYS A 79 3.10 15.40 3.55
N GLU A 80 4.36 15.78 3.49
CA GLU A 80 4.83 17.06 2.94
C GLU A 80 4.63 17.13 1.42
N LEU A 81 4.75 15.99 0.72
CA LEU A 81 4.55 15.90 -0.73
C LEU A 81 3.08 15.64 -1.11
N PHE A 82 2.25 15.23 -0.15
CA PHE A 82 0.84 14.93 -0.39
C PHE A 82 0.00 16.20 -0.32
N THR A 83 -0.43 16.67 -1.49
CA THR A 83 -1.19 17.93 -1.63
C THR A 83 -2.39 17.69 -2.55
N ALA A 84 -3.35 18.62 -2.58
CA ALA A 84 -4.52 18.47 -3.42
C ALA A 84 -4.14 18.35 -4.91
N GLY A 85 -4.87 17.54 -5.65
CA GLY A 85 -4.61 17.31 -7.07
C GLY A 85 -5.03 15.93 -7.55
N VAL A 86 -4.68 15.62 -8.81
CA VAL A 86 -4.98 14.33 -9.43
C VAL A 86 -3.75 13.44 -9.35
N TYR A 87 -3.96 12.22 -8.86
CA TYR A 87 -2.94 11.19 -8.70
C TYR A 87 -3.29 9.96 -9.54
N LYS A 88 -2.28 9.13 -9.78
CA LYS A 88 -2.42 7.87 -10.49
C LYS A 88 -1.55 6.79 -9.86
N LEU A 89 -2.17 5.66 -9.52
CA LEU A 89 -1.45 4.43 -9.19
C LEU A 89 -1.44 3.51 -10.41
N HIS A 90 -0.26 3.13 -10.86
CA HIS A 90 -0.02 2.18 -11.94
C HIS A 90 0.43 0.86 -11.33
N PHE A 91 -0.20 -0.25 -11.71
CA PHE A 91 0.14 -1.61 -11.28
C PHE A 91 0.47 -2.49 -12.49
N GLU A 92 1.62 -3.16 -12.44
CA GLU A 92 2.12 -4.06 -13.51
C GLU A 92 1.41 -5.44 -13.43
N THR A 93 0.12 -5.48 -13.79
CA THR A 93 -0.72 -6.67 -13.59
C THR A 93 -0.34 -7.86 -14.47
N ALA A 94 0.04 -7.63 -15.74
CA ALA A 94 0.49 -8.74 -16.58
C ALA A 94 1.82 -9.33 -16.11
N GLN A 95 2.76 -8.49 -15.66
CA GLN A 95 4.01 -8.97 -15.08
C GLN A 95 3.75 -9.83 -13.84
N TYR A 96 2.83 -9.40 -12.97
CA TYR A 96 2.42 -10.18 -11.80
C TYR A 96 1.89 -11.55 -12.19
N TRP A 97 0.90 -11.63 -13.09
CA TRP A 97 0.32 -12.91 -13.50
C TRP A 97 1.32 -13.80 -14.26
N ALA A 98 2.19 -13.22 -15.09
CA ALA A 98 3.24 -13.96 -15.79
C ALA A 98 4.22 -14.63 -14.81
N SER A 99 4.53 -13.97 -13.69
CA SER A 99 5.39 -14.56 -12.65
C SER A 99 4.76 -15.77 -11.94
N LEU A 100 3.44 -15.93 -12.05
CA LEU A 100 2.68 -17.07 -11.56
C LEU A 100 2.43 -18.14 -12.64
N GLY A 101 2.94 -17.96 -13.85
CA GLY A 101 2.72 -18.88 -14.97
C GLY A 101 1.37 -18.68 -15.68
N ASP A 102 0.74 -17.53 -15.48
CA ASP A 102 -0.59 -17.20 -16.00
C ASP A 102 -0.57 -15.95 -16.91
N THR A 103 -1.64 -15.75 -17.68
CA THR A 103 -1.85 -14.53 -18.45
C THR A 103 -2.83 -13.58 -17.74
N SER A 104 -2.70 -12.29 -18.01
CA SER A 104 -3.69 -11.29 -17.61
C SER A 104 -4.35 -10.71 -18.86
N PHE A 105 -5.66 -10.48 -18.78
CA PHE A 105 -6.35 -9.67 -19.78
C PHE A 105 -5.89 -8.20 -19.76
N TYR A 106 -5.42 -7.73 -18.59
CA TYR A 106 -4.98 -6.36 -18.38
C TYR A 106 -3.44 -6.29 -18.43
N PRO A 107 -2.84 -5.63 -19.43
CA PRO A 107 -1.37 -5.48 -19.48
C PRO A 107 -0.83 -4.75 -18.24
N TYR A 108 -1.58 -3.76 -17.77
CA TYR A 108 -1.40 -3.04 -16.52
C TYR A 108 -2.76 -2.46 -16.09
N VAL A 109 -2.86 -1.98 -14.85
CA VAL A 109 -4.03 -1.24 -14.35
C VAL A 109 -3.58 0.12 -13.84
N GLU A 110 -4.23 1.19 -14.30
CA GLU A 110 -4.06 2.53 -13.76
C GLU A 110 -5.33 2.99 -13.05
N ILE A 111 -5.19 3.39 -11.78
CA ILE A 111 -6.27 3.98 -10.98
C ILE A 111 -5.98 5.46 -10.84
N VAL A 112 -6.77 6.30 -11.51
CA VAL A 112 -6.68 7.77 -11.44
C VAL A 112 -7.70 8.29 -10.45
N PHE A 113 -7.27 9.16 -9.53
CA PHE A 113 -8.13 9.67 -8.45
C PHE A 113 -7.75 11.10 -8.04
N THR A 114 -8.73 11.82 -7.50
CA THR A 114 -8.55 13.20 -7.01
C THR A 114 -8.42 13.21 -5.49
N ILE A 115 -7.43 13.95 -5.00
CA ILE A 115 -7.27 14.30 -3.59
C ILE A 115 -7.78 15.73 -3.41
N ASN A 116 -8.85 15.87 -2.63
CA ASN A 116 -9.44 17.17 -2.29
C ASN A 116 -8.94 17.67 -0.93
N ASP A 117 -8.82 16.78 0.05
CA ASP A 117 -8.42 17.10 1.42
C ASP A 117 -7.18 16.28 1.81
N PRO A 118 -5.97 16.83 1.66
CA PRO A 118 -4.73 16.14 2.01
C PRO A 118 -4.58 15.83 3.52
N GLY A 119 -5.45 16.39 4.37
CA GLY A 119 -5.50 16.07 5.79
C GLY A 119 -6.10 14.69 6.11
N GLN A 120 -6.81 14.08 5.15
CA GLN A 120 -7.38 12.74 5.28
C GLN A 120 -6.40 11.64 4.86
N LYS A 121 -6.61 10.45 5.41
CA LYS A 121 -6.01 9.22 4.90
C LYS A 121 -6.82 8.70 3.72
N TYR A 122 -6.11 8.19 2.73
CA TYR A 122 -6.67 7.60 1.52
C TYR A 122 -6.15 6.18 1.37
N HIS A 123 -7.07 5.23 1.25
CA HIS A 123 -6.75 3.87 0.87
C HIS A 123 -7.30 3.57 -0.51
N VAL A 124 -6.42 3.19 -1.44
CA VAL A 124 -6.77 2.85 -2.84
C VAL A 124 -6.26 1.43 -3.13
N PRO A 125 -7.06 0.40 -2.83
CA PRO A 125 -6.68 -0.99 -3.08
C PRO A 125 -6.96 -1.42 -4.52
N LEU A 126 -6.37 -2.55 -4.90
CA LEU A 126 -6.65 -3.24 -6.15
C LEU A 126 -7.02 -4.70 -5.84
N LEU A 127 -8.26 -5.08 -6.13
CA LEU A 127 -8.72 -6.46 -6.06
C LEU A 127 -8.65 -7.02 -7.49
N LEU A 128 -7.89 -8.08 -7.70
CA LEU A 128 -7.47 -8.52 -9.04
C LEU A 128 -7.72 -10.02 -9.26
N SER A 129 -8.32 -10.34 -10.40
CA SER A 129 -8.26 -11.66 -11.04
C SER A 129 -7.62 -11.52 -12.43
N ARG A 130 -7.44 -12.62 -13.17
CA ARG A 130 -6.91 -12.57 -14.55
C ARG A 130 -7.81 -11.79 -15.50
N PHE A 131 -9.11 -11.73 -15.23
CA PHE A 131 -10.14 -11.19 -16.14
C PHE A 131 -11.08 -10.14 -15.51
N SER A 132 -10.88 -9.80 -14.25
CA SER A 132 -11.60 -8.70 -13.59
C SER A 132 -10.70 -7.98 -12.60
N TYR A 133 -10.98 -6.71 -12.35
CA TYR A 133 -10.45 -6.01 -11.20
C TYR A 133 -11.48 -5.04 -10.64
N SER A 134 -11.31 -4.65 -9.38
CA SER A 134 -12.07 -3.58 -8.76
C SER A 134 -11.20 -2.76 -7.81
N THR A 135 -11.66 -1.54 -7.53
CA THR A 135 -11.07 -0.62 -6.56
C THR A 135 -12.18 0.16 -5.88
N TYR A 136 -11.84 0.81 -4.76
CA TYR A 136 -12.71 1.69 -4.01
C TYR A 136 -11.87 2.69 -3.21
N ARG A 137 -12.48 3.75 -2.68
CA ARG A 137 -11.82 4.62 -1.70
C ARG A 137 -12.09 4.11 -0.29
N GLY A 138 -11.06 3.70 0.43
CA GLY A 138 -11.10 3.47 1.87
C GLY A 138 -10.55 4.66 2.68
N SER A 139 -10.81 4.64 3.98
CA SER A 139 -10.29 5.57 4.99
C SER A 139 -9.00 5.08 5.61
#